data_AF-A0A1F3A0D3-F1
#
_entry.id   AF-A0A1F3A0D3-F1
#
_cell.length_a   1.000
_cell.length_b   1.000
_cell.length_c   1.000
_cell.angle_alpha   90.00
_cell.angle_beta   90.00
_cell.angle_gamma   90.00
#
_symmetry.space_group_name_H-M   'P 1'
#
loop_
_entity.id
_entity.type
_entity.pdbx_description
1 polymer ?
#
loop_
_entity_poly.entity_id
_entity_poly.type
_entity_poly.pdbx_seq_one_letter_code
_entity_poly.pdbx_strand_id
1 'polypeptide(L)'
;MSATTVSAPAPRQSLDDVMLAMDIVDTLRHRELALEKELGGAARKDALVARLKEIYAAQGIEVPDRILEDGVKALDEQRFVYAPPKDSVAVRLARFYIGRDRWMKPVAFILGTAIFVTAAYEFGFDNPREARAERAHVELTVELPKDLAAARDAAVALAGSEQAKARIDAAYRDGVTAAKAGDAPAARAAIGELEFLTAALAQDLTIRVVSRPGDYSGVFRIPDDAPDARNYYLIVEAVDAKGRAQTMEISSEEDQKTARVEKWGVRVPESVFNAISADKADDQIIQHADIGAKPHGELTPSYEIDAGGAILEW
;
A
#
# COMPACT_ATOMS: atom_id res chain seq x y z
N MET A 1 -37.24 -7.00 -96.79
CA MET A 1 -38.47 -6.89 -95.98
C MET A 1 -38.92 -8.30 -95.66
N SER A 2 -38.62 -8.80 -94.47
CA SER A 2 -39.06 -10.12 -94.01
C SER A 2 -39.90 -9.90 -92.76
N ALA A 3 -41.19 -10.24 -92.85
CA ALA A 3 -42.17 -10.02 -91.81
C ALA A 3 -41.92 -10.97 -90.62
N THR A 4 -41.63 -10.39 -89.46
CA THR A 4 -41.64 -11.11 -88.18
C THR A 4 -43.08 -11.19 -87.70
N THR A 5 -43.66 -12.38 -87.71
CA THR A 5 -44.91 -12.68 -87.04
C THR A 5 -44.67 -12.62 -85.53
N VAL A 6 -45.25 -11.61 -84.87
CA VAL A 6 -45.27 -11.50 -83.41
C VAL A 6 -46.21 -12.59 -82.88
N SER A 7 -45.62 -13.59 -82.22
CA SER A 7 -46.34 -14.60 -81.44
C SER A 7 -47.07 -13.93 -80.27
N ALA A 8 -48.34 -14.27 -80.06
CA ALA A 8 -49.15 -13.75 -78.96
C ALA A 8 -48.51 -14.05 -77.58
N PRO A 9 -48.66 -13.16 -76.59
CA PRO A 9 -48.09 -13.38 -75.26
C PRO A 9 -48.78 -14.54 -74.55
N ALA A 10 -48.00 -15.42 -73.92
CA ALA A 10 -48.50 -16.48 -73.04
C ALA A 10 -49.31 -15.85 -71.87
N PRO A 11 -50.43 -16.47 -71.45
CA PRO A 11 -51.25 -15.93 -70.38
C PRO A 11 -50.43 -15.84 -69.09
N ARG A 12 -50.47 -14.68 -68.40
CA ARG A 12 -49.87 -14.50 -67.07
C ARG A 12 -50.60 -15.45 -66.11
N GLN A 13 -49.86 -16.34 -65.44
CA GLN A 13 -50.41 -17.16 -64.34
C GLN A 13 -51.04 -16.22 -63.31
N SER A 14 -52.29 -16.51 -62.91
CA SER A 14 -52.98 -15.70 -61.92
C SER A 14 -52.39 -15.92 -60.52
N LEU A 15 -52.58 -14.99 -59.59
CA LEU A 15 -52.12 -15.16 -58.20
C LEU A 15 -52.74 -16.43 -57.59
N ASP A 16 -54.00 -16.71 -57.92
CA ASP A 16 -54.72 -17.90 -57.48
C ASP A 16 -54.06 -19.19 -58.01
N ASP A 17 -53.60 -19.20 -59.27
CA ASP A 17 -52.84 -20.32 -59.84
C ASP A 17 -51.51 -20.56 -59.10
N VAL A 18 -50.81 -19.47 -58.72
CA VAL A 18 -49.52 -19.56 -58.00
C VAL A 18 -49.73 -20.02 -56.55
N MET A 19 -50.76 -19.53 -55.87
CA MET A 19 -51.11 -19.96 -54.52
C MET A 19 -51.53 -21.44 -54.51
N LEU A 20 -52.32 -21.87 -55.50
CA LEU A 20 -52.72 -23.26 -55.67
C LEU A 20 -51.53 -24.16 -55.98
N ALA A 21 -50.63 -23.73 -56.88
CA ALA A 21 -49.38 -24.46 -57.13
C ALA A 21 -48.49 -24.57 -55.88
N MET A 22 -48.46 -23.54 -55.03
CA MET A 22 -47.71 -23.56 -53.76
C MET A 22 -48.32 -24.56 -52.76
N ASP A 23 -49.65 -24.61 -52.64
CA ASP A 23 -50.36 -25.58 -51.78
C ASP A 23 -50.20 -27.02 -52.30
N ILE A 24 -50.23 -27.22 -53.62
CA ILE A 24 -49.89 -28.51 -54.26
C ILE A 24 -48.46 -28.93 -53.89
N VAL A 25 -47.48 -28.02 -53.93
CA VAL A 25 -46.09 -28.29 -53.54
C VAL A 25 -45.98 -28.61 -52.04
N ASP A 26 -46.72 -27.90 -51.18
CA ASP A 26 -46.69 -28.12 -49.72
C ASP A 26 -47.33 -29.47 -49.34
N THR A 27 -48.49 -29.79 -49.95
CA THR A 27 -49.18 -31.07 -49.78
C THR A 27 -48.36 -32.24 -50.32
N LEU A 28 -47.65 -32.09 -51.45
CA LEU A 28 -46.70 -33.09 -51.95
C LEU A 28 -45.56 -33.31 -50.96
N ARG A 29 -44.94 -32.23 -50.46
CA ARG A 29 -43.83 -32.32 -49.50
C ARG A 29 -44.23 -33.02 -48.20
N HIS A 30 -45.44 -32.77 -47.70
CA HIS A 30 -45.92 -33.39 -46.45
C HIS A 30 -46.28 -34.87 -46.61
N ARG A 31 -46.60 -35.33 -47.84
CA ARG A 31 -47.08 -36.70 -48.12
C ARG A 31 -46.07 -37.60 -48.83
N GLU A 32 -45.03 -37.07 -49.47
CA GLU A 32 -43.96 -37.85 -50.09
C GLU A 32 -43.17 -38.72 -49.10
N LEU A 33 -43.23 -38.41 -47.80
CA LEU A 33 -42.69 -39.28 -46.75
C LEU A 33 -43.34 -40.68 -46.69
N ALA A 34 -44.47 -40.92 -47.38
CA ALA A 34 -45.25 -42.15 -47.26
C ALA A 34 -45.28 -43.06 -48.51
N LEU A 35 -44.65 -42.71 -49.65
CA LEU A 35 -44.78 -43.48 -50.90
C LEU A 35 -43.47 -43.57 -51.70
N GLU A 36 -42.40 -44.04 -51.07
CA GLU A 36 -41.05 -43.84 -51.60
C GLU A 36 -40.41 -45.03 -52.36
N LYS A 37 -41.14 -46.06 -52.83
CA LYS A 37 -40.39 -47.29 -53.22
C LYS A 37 -40.58 -48.09 -54.51
N GLU A 38 -41.52 -47.84 -55.44
CA GLU A 38 -41.68 -48.82 -56.55
C GLU A 38 -41.92 -48.32 -57.98
N LEU A 39 -41.82 -47.01 -58.30
CA LEU A 39 -42.05 -46.54 -59.68
C LEU A 39 -40.97 -45.58 -60.22
N GLY A 40 -40.56 -45.79 -61.48
CA GLY A 40 -39.60 -44.95 -62.20
C GLY A 40 -40.13 -43.54 -62.52
N GLY A 41 -39.22 -42.57 -62.65
CA GLY A 41 -39.50 -41.12 -62.54
C GLY A 41 -40.64 -40.55 -63.41
N ALA A 42 -40.79 -40.97 -64.67
CA ALA A 42 -41.89 -40.48 -65.51
C ALA A 42 -43.26 -41.03 -65.05
N ALA A 43 -43.34 -42.35 -64.81
CA ALA A 43 -44.55 -43.00 -64.31
C ALA A 43 -44.95 -42.51 -62.90
N ARG A 44 -43.97 -42.09 -62.07
CA ARG A 44 -44.21 -41.47 -60.75
C ARG A 44 -44.93 -40.13 -60.88
N LYS A 45 -44.51 -39.27 -61.82
CA LYS A 45 -45.11 -37.94 -62.01
C LYS A 45 -46.57 -38.05 -62.43
N ASP A 46 -46.86 -38.92 -63.40
CA ASP A 46 -48.22 -39.12 -63.89
C ASP A 46 -49.14 -39.69 -62.80
N ALA A 47 -48.65 -40.62 -61.98
CA ALA A 47 -49.39 -41.17 -60.85
C ALA A 47 -49.66 -40.12 -59.75
N LEU A 48 -48.72 -39.21 -59.49
CA LEU A 48 -48.90 -38.10 -58.54
C LEU A 48 -49.93 -37.10 -59.04
N VAL A 49 -49.88 -36.72 -60.32
CA VAL A 49 -50.86 -35.82 -60.95
C VAL A 49 -52.26 -36.44 -60.89
N ALA A 50 -52.40 -37.73 -61.24
CA ALA A 50 -53.68 -38.43 -61.19
C ALA A 50 -54.27 -38.48 -59.77
N ARG A 51 -53.44 -38.75 -58.76
CA ARG A 51 -53.88 -38.81 -57.37
C ARG A 51 -54.21 -37.43 -56.80
N LEU A 52 -53.46 -36.39 -57.17
CA LEU A 52 -53.78 -35.01 -56.80
C LEU A 52 -55.12 -34.60 -57.39
N LYS A 53 -55.36 -34.92 -58.66
CA LYS A 53 -56.64 -34.65 -59.33
C LYS A 53 -57.82 -35.28 -58.58
N GLU A 54 -57.68 -36.52 -58.12
CA GLU A 54 -58.70 -37.20 -57.31
C GLU A 54 -58.95 -36.50 -55.96
N ILE A 55 -57.89 -36.07 -55.28
CA ILE A 55 -57.98 -35.39 -53.97
C ILE A 55 -58.69 -34.04 -54.10
N TYR A 56 -58.29 -33.22 -55.06
CA TYR A 56 -58.90 -31.90 -55.25
C TYR A 56 -60.33 -32.01 -55.78
N ALA A 57 -60.61 -32.98 -56.64
CA ALA A 57 -61.97 -33.28 -57.08
C ALA A 57 -62.88 -33.71 -55.91
N ALA A 58 -62.38 -34.53 -54.98
CA ALA A 58 -63.12 -34.92 -53.77
C ALA A 58 -63.41 -33.73 -52.82
N GLN A 59 -62.65 -32.65 -52.93
CA GLN A 59 -62.86 -31.40 -52.19
C GLN A 59 -63.75 -30.40 -52.95
N GLY A 60 -64.28 -30.79 -54.12
CA GLY A 60 -65.13 -29.93 -54.95
C GLY A 60 -64.37 -28.84 -55.71
N ILE A 61 -63.04 -28.95 -55.84
CA ILE A 61 -62.18 -27.99 -56.54
C ILE A 61 -61.66 -28.64 -57.83
N GLU A 62 -62.13 -28.17 -58.97
CA GLU A 62 -61.62 -28.62 -60.27
C GLU A 62 -60.33 -27.89 -60.61
N VAL A 63 -59.19 -28.59 -60.51
CA VAL A 63 -57.87 -28.05 -60.83
C VAL A 63 -57.50 -28.42 -62.27
N PRO A 64 -57.18 -27.44 -63.14
CA PRO A 64 -56.71 -27.74 -64.50
C PRO A 64 -55.40 -28.53 -64.48
N ASP A 65 -55.28 -29.54 -65.35
CA ASP A 65 -54.12 -30.45 -65.40
C ASP A 65 -52.78 -29.71 -65.54
N ARG A 66 -52.75 -28.58 -66.26
CA ARG A 66 -51.57 -27.71 -66.39
C ARG A 66 -51.02 -27.20 -65.05
N ILE A 67 -51.88 -26.92 -64.06
CA ILE A 67 -51.49 -26.37 -62.76
C ILE A 67 -50.93 -27.48 -61.85
N LEU A 68 -51.47 -28.69 -61.98
CA LEU A 68 -50.95 -29.88 -61.29
C LEU A 68 -49.54 -30.22 -61.80
N GLU A 69 -49.34 -30.19 -63.12
CA GLU A 69 -48.03 -30.41 -63.75
C GLU A 69 -47.03 -29.31 -63.38
N ASP A 70 -47.44 -28.04 -63.41
CA ASP A 70 -46.60 -26.90 -63.00
C ASP A 70 -46.21 -26.98 -61.51
N GLY A 71 -47.13 -27.42 -60.64
CA GLY A 71 -46.87 -27.65 -59.22
C GLY A 71 -45.85 -28.78 -58.97
N VAL A 72 -46.00 -29.92 -59.65
CA VAL A 72 -45.04 -31.04 -59.56
C VAL A 72 -43.67 -30.63 -60.11
N LYS A 73 -43.63 -29.85 -61.19
CA LYS A 73 -42.38 -29.32 -61.75
C LYS A 73 -41.70 -28.30 -60.83
N ALA A 74 -42.47 -27.45 -60.15
CA ALA A 74 -41.94 -26.49 -59.19
C ALA A 74 -41.31 -27.15 -57.94
N LEU A 75 -41.83 -28.32 -57.54
CA LEU A 75 -41.22 -29.15 -56.49
C LEU A 75 -39.82 -29.65 -56.91
N ASP A 76 -39.72 -30.19 -58.13
CA ASP A 76 -38.44 -30.65 -58.72
C ASP A 76 -37.42 -29.50 -58.83
N GLU A 77 -37.87 -28.30 -59.18
CA GLU A 77 -37.02 -27.11 -59.34
C GLU A 77 -36.59 -26.46 -58.01
N GLN A 78 -37.04 -26.98 -56.85
CA GLN A 78 -36.75 -26.45 -55.50
C GLN A 78 -36.94 -24.94 -55.34
N ARG A 79 -37.80 -24.31 -56.16
CA ARG A 79 -37.92 -22.84 -56.29
C ARG A 79 -38.31 -22.12 -55.01
N PHE A 80 -38.89 -22.85 -54.05
CA PHE A 80 -39.37 -22.30 -52.78
C PHE A 80 -38.52 -22.74 -51.58
N VAL A 81 -37.28 -23.22 -51.80
CA VAL A 81 -36.36 -23.61 -50.74
C VAL A 81 -35.26 -22.57 -50.56
N TYR A 82 -35.09 -22.09 -49.34
CA TYR A 82 -33.94 -21.28 -48.97
C TYR A 82 -32.68 -22.16 -48.93
N ALA A 83 -31.71 -21.89 -49.80
CA ALA A 83 -30.38 -22.48 -49.72
C ALA A 83 -29.48 -21.58 -48.84
N PRO A 84 -29.13 -21.98 -47.61
CA PRO A 84 -28.23 -21.19 -46.79
C PRO A 84 -26.87 -21.01 -47.48
N PRO A 85 -26.19 -19.87 -47.27
CA PRO A 85 -24.87 -19.64 -47.82
C PRO A 85 -23.89 -20.71 -47.34
N LYS A 86 -23.05 -21.20 -48.26
CA LYS A 86 -22.04 -22.24 -47.97
C LYS A 86 -21.11 -21.76 -46.86
N ASP A 87 -20.75 -22.68 -45.96
CA ASP A 87 -19.82 -22.36 -44.87
C ASP A 87 -18.46 -21.95 -45.45
N SER A 88 -18.16 -20.65 -45.35
CA SER A 88 -16.89 -20.05 -45.73
C SER A 88 -16.27 -19.35 -44.53
N VAL A 89 -14.97 -19.07 -44.60
CA VAL A 89 -14.25 -18.33 -43.54
C VAL A 89 -14.91 -16.97 -43.29
N ALA A 90 -15.39 -16.30 -44.36
CA ALA A 90 -16.13 -15.04 -44.26
C ALA A 90 -17.47 -15.20 -43.52
N VAL A 91 -18.23 -16.26 -43.81
CA VAL A 91 -19.50 -16.55 -43.12
C VAL A 91 -19.27 -16.89 -41.65
N ARG A 92 -18.17 -17.56 -41.31
CA ARG A 92 -17.78 -17.85 -39.91
C ARG A 92 -17.40 -16.58 -39.14
N LEU A 93 -16.61 -15.69 -39.74
CA LEU A 93 -16.27 -14.38 -39.17
C LEU A 93 -17.53 -13.51 -39.00
N ALA A 94 -18.43 -13.51 -39.99
CA ALA A 94 -19.70 -12.80 -39.90
C ALA A 94 -20.57 -13.33 -38.75
N ARG A 95 -20.72 -14.66 -38.62
CA ARG A 95 -21.44 -15.26 -37.47
C ARG A 95 -20.80 -14.92 -36.13
N PHE A 96 -19.47 -14.91 -36.05
CA PHE A 96 -18.73 -14.51 -34.85
C PHE A 96 -18.95 -13.03 -34.49
N TYR A 97 -18.93 -12.14 -35.48
CA TYR A 97 -19.19 -10.71 -35.31
C TYR A 97 -20.66 -10.39 -34.99
N ILE A 98 -21.61 -11.14 -35.57
CA ILE A 98 -23.04 -11.02 -35.24
C ILE A 98 -23.27 -11.43 -33.79
N GLY A 99 -22.58 -12.47 -33.31
CA GLY A 99 -22.61 -12.90 -31.91
C GLY A 99 -21.86 -12.00 -30.93
N ARG A 100 -21.35 -10.82 -31.35
CA ARG A 100 -20.46 -9.97 -30.53
C ARG A 100 -21.03 -9.57 -29.18
N ASP A 101 -22.33 -9.32 -29.08
CA ASP A 101 -22.93 -8.90 -27.81
C ASP A 101 -22.89 -10.00 -26.74
N ARG A 102 -22.77 -11.26 -27.18
CA ARG A 102 -22.70 -12.43 -26.28
C ARG A 102 -21.29 -12.72 -25.79
N TRP A 103 -20.26 -12.42 -26.58
CA TRP A 103 -18.86 -12.70 -26.23
C TRP A 103 -18.05 -11.45 -25.82
N MET A 104 -18.39 -10.25 -26.29
CA MET A 104 -17.64 -9.04 -25.95
C MET A 104 -17.80 -8.64 -24.48
N LYS A 105 -18.97 -8.82 -23.87
CA LYS A 105 -19.18 -8.50 -22.45
C LYS A 105 -18.24 -9.27 -21.51
N PRO A 106 -18.16 -10.62 -21.56
CA PRO A 106 -17.22 -11.35 -20.72
C PRO A 106 -15.75 -11.07 -21.09
N VAL A 107 -15.43 -10.88 -22.37
CA VAL A 107 -14.06 -10.54 -22.79
C VAL A 107 -13.64 -9.16 -22.27
N ALA A 108 -14.50 -8.15 -22.40
CA ALA A 108 -14.26 -6.81 -21.87
C ALA A 108 -14.15 -6.82 -20.34
N PHE A 109 -14.96 -7.66 -19.66
CA PHE A 109 -14.85 -7.83 -18.22
C PHE A 109 -13.51 -8.46 -17.81
N ILE A 110 -13.08 -9.53 -18.47
CA ILE A 110 -11.78 -10.17 -18.21
C ILE A 110 -10.64 -9.19 -18.47
N LEU A 111 -10.69 -8.48 -19.61
CA LEU A 111 -9.66 -7.50 -19.98
C LEU A 111 -9.62 -6.34 -18.97
N GLY A 112 -10.78 -5.79 -18.61
CA GLY A 112 -10.89 -4.73 -17.60
C GLY A 112 -10.41 -5.19 -16.23
N THR A 113 -10.71 -6.42 -15.84
CA THR A 113 -10.22 -7.02 -14.58
C THR A 113 -8.70 -7.18 -14.61
N ALA A 114 -8.13 -7.66 -15.72
CA ALA A 114 -6.69 -7.78 -15.87
C ALA A 114 -6.00 -6.42 -15.75
N ILE A 115 -6.51 -5.39 -16.46
CA ILE A 115 -6.00 -4.01 -16.35
C ILE A 115 -6.11 -3.49 -14.91
N PHE A 116 -7.25 -3.72 -14.26
CA PHE A 116 -7.49 -3.28 -12.89
C PHE A 116 -6.54 -3.96 -11.90
N VAL A 117 -6.33 -5.27 -12.00
CA VAL A 117 -5.40 -6.01 -11.13
C VAL A 117 -3.98 -5.51 -11.30
N THR A 118 -3.52 -5.29 -12.55
CA THR A 118 -2.19 -4.74 -12.81
C THR A 118 -2.04 -3.34 -12.22
N ALA A 119 -3.02 -2.45 -12.44
CA ALA A 119 -3.00 -1.11 -11.89
C ALA A 119 -3.03 -1.11 -10.35
N ALA A 120 -3.85 -1.97 -9.74
CA ALA A 120 -3.92 -2.11 -8.29
C ALA A 120 -2.62 -2.64 -7.69
N TYR A 121 -1.92 -3.53 -8.40
CA TYR A 121 -0.62 -4.05 -7.98
C TYR A 121 0.48 -2.98 -8.08
N GLU A 122 0.62 -2.32 -9.23
CA GLU A 122 1.64 -1.27 -9.44
C GLU A 122 1.44 -0.07 -8.49
N PHE A 123 0.22 0.44 -8.36
CA PHE A 123 -0.06 1.59 -7.49
C PHE A 123 -0.18 1.23 -6.01
N GLY A 124 -0.65 0.03 -5.69
CA GLY A 124 -0.87 -0.41 -4.31
C GLY A 124 0.39 -0.92 -3.61
N PHE A 125 1.31 -1.54 -4.36
CA PHE A 125 2.48 -2.21 -3.78
C PHE A 125 3.82 -1.69 -4.30
N ASP A 126 4.02 -1.54 -5.60
CA ASP A 126 5.36 -1.22 -6.13
C ASP A 126 5.72 0.27 -6.00
N ASN A 127 4.83 1.17 -6.43
CA ASN A 127 5.02 2.61 -6.33
C ASN A 127 5.25 3.12 -4.88
N PRO A 128 4.50 2.66 -3.85
CA PRO A 128 4.79 3.07 -2.47
C PRO A 128 6.09 2.44 -1.91
N ARG A 129 6.59 1.34 -2.48
CA ARG A 129 7.88 0.74 -2.05
C ARG A 129 9.05 1.50 -2.65
N GLU A 130 8.99 1.84 -3.93
CA GLU A 130 10.01 2.67 -4.60
C GLU A 130 10.06 4.07 -3.98
N ALA A 131 8.91 4.71 -3.78
CA ALA A 131 8.85 6.01 -3.12
C ALA A 131 9.38 5.98 -1.67
N ARG A 132 9.21 4.87 -0.93
CA ARG A 132 9.80 4.71 0.41
C ARG A 132 11.32 4.51 0.34
N ALA A 133 11.80 3.74 -0.63
CA ALA A 133 13.24 3.53 -0.84
C ALA A 133 13.94 4.84 -1.24
N GLU A 134 13.34 5.62 -2.14
CA GLU A 134 13.84 6.93 -2.52
C GLU A 134 13.86 7.90 -1.34
N ARG A 135 12.79 7.97 -0.54
CA ARG A 135 12.74 8.81 0.67
C ARG A 135 13.80 8.40 1.69
N ALA A 136 13.94 7.10 1.95
CA ALA A 136 14.96 6.59 2.87
C ALA A 136 16.38 6.92 2.37
N HIS A 137 16.60 6.83 1.05
CA HIS A 137 17.87 7.20 0.45
C HIS A 137 18.15 8.71 0.57
N VAL A 138 17.18 9.56 0.24
CA VAL A 138 17.32 11.03 0.37
C VAL A 138 17.55 11.42 1.83
N GLU A 139 16.82 10.82 2.76
CA GLU A 139 16.98 11.05 4.18
C GLU A 139 18.42 10.72 4.64
N LEU A 140 18.93 9.53 4.31
CA LEU A 140 20.27 9.08 4.71
C LEU A 140 21.41 9.86 4.03
N THR A 141 21.21 10.30 2.79
CA THR A 141 22.29 10.90 1.98
C THR A 141 22.30 12.42 2.00
N VAL A 142 21.16 13.06 2.28
CA VAL A 142 21.01 14.53 2.21
C VAL A 142 20.57 15.10 3.56
N GLU A 143 19.46 14.64 4.11
CA GLU A 143 18.85 15.27 5.29
C GLU A 143 19.66 14.98 6.56
N LEU A 144 19.88 13.70 6.90
CA LEU A 144 20.60 13.32 8.12
C LEU A 144 22.03 13.88 8.18
N PRO A 145 22.86 13.83 7.12
CA PRO A 145 24.19 14.43 7.17
C PRO A 145 24.16 15.95 7.37
N LYS A 146 23.17 16.63 6.77
CA LYS A 146 22.99 18.07 6.92
C LYS A 146 22.58 18.43 8.36
N ASP A 147 21.62 17.70 8.91
CA ASP A 147 21.10 17.94 10.26
C ASP A 147 22.15 17.61 11.33
N LEU A 148 22.92 16.52 11.15
CA LEU A 148 24.09 16.21 11.98
C LEU A 148 25.12 17.34 11.98
N ALA A 149 25.43 17.90 10.80
CA ALA A 149 26.38 19.00 10.70
C ALA A 149 25.86 20.27 11.39
N ALA A 150 24.57 20.60 11.19
CA ALA A 150 23.94 21.74 11.83
C ALA A 150 23.88 21.59 13.37
N ALA A 151 23.52 20.42 13.88
CA ALA A 151 23.47 20.12 15.31
C ALA A 151 24.88 20.18 15.94
N ARG A 152 25.90 19.64 15.24
CA ARG A 152 27.31 19.76 15.66
C ARG A 152 27.73 21.22 15.75
N ASP A 153 27.47 22.01 14.72
CA ASP A 153 27.88 23.42 14.67
C ASP A 153 27.23 24.23 15.79
N ALA A 154 25.95 23.99 16.06
CA ALA A 154 25.23 24.61 17.17
C ALA A 154 25.85 24.24 18.53
N ALA A 155 26.20 22.97 18.74
CA ALA A 155 26.84 22.52 19.98
C ALA A 155 28.26 23.09 20.15
N VAL A 156 29.08 23.06 19.09
CA VAL A 156 30.46 23.58 19.11
C VAL A 156 30.50 25.08 19.38
N ALA A 157 29.52 25.85 18.87
CA ALA A 157 29.42 27.29 19.13
C ALA A 157 29.26 27.63 20.62
N LEU A 158 28.73 26.71 21.42
CA LEU A 158 28.54 26.88 22.87
C LEU A 158 29.66 26.26 23.69
N ALA A 159 30.39 25.28 23.16
CA ALA A 159 31.37 24.50 23.90
C ALA A 159 32.56 25.35 24.40
N GLY A 160 32.66 25.51 25.72
CA GLY A 160 33.72 26.24 26.41
C GLY A 160 34.97 25.39 26.71
N SER A 161 34.81 24.08 26.89
CA SER A 161 35.90 23.16 27.21
C SER A 161 36.23 22.16 26.10
N GLU A 162 37.49 21.70 26.09
CA GLU A 162 37.95 20.65 25.16
C GLU A 162 37.24 19.31 25.38
N GLN A 163 36.86 19.01 26.63
CA GLN A 163 36.06 17.82 26.94
C GLN A 163 34.68 17.88 26.26
N ALA A 164 34.01 19.04 26.29
CA ALA A 164 32.73 19.24 25.62
C ALA A 164 32.87 19.07 24.10
N LYS A 165 33.88 19.69 23.48
CA LYS A 165 34.16 19.54 22.05
C LYS A 165 34.42 18.10 21.66
N ALA A 166 35.26 17.38 22.41
CA ALA A 166 35.57 15.98 22.15
C ALA A 166 34.32 15.09 22.17
N ARG A 167 33.39 15.38 23.08
CA ARG A 167 32.11 14.65 23.19
C ARG A 167 31.17 14.95 22.02
N ILE A 168 31.06 16.22 21.63
CA ILE A 168 30.31 16.63 20.43
C ILE A 168 30.87 15.95 19.17
N ASP A 169 32.20 15.94 19.01
CA ASP A 169 32.86 15.31 17.87
C ASP A 169 32.71 13.79 17.87
N ALA A 170 32.62 13.16 19.04
CA ALA A 170 32.29 11.74 19.14
C ALA A 170 30.86 11.47 18.64
N ALA A 171 29.87 12.17 19.18
CA ALA A 171 28.47 12.01 18.77
C ALA A 171 28.26 12.30 17.28
N TYR A 172 28.89 13.35 16.74
CA TYR A 172 28.83 13.66 15.31
C TYR A 172 29.45 12.56 14.45
N ARG A 173 30.63 12.03 14.83
CA ARG A 173 31.27 10.93 14.09
C ARG A 173 30.44 9.65 14.11
N ASP A 174 29.82 9.35 15.24
CA ASP A 174 28.94 8.18 15.39
C ASP A 174 27.70 8.33 14.48
N GLY A 175 27.08 9.51 14.46
CA GLY A 175 25.95 9.81 13.58
C GLY A 175 26.30 9.73 12.10
N VAL A 176 27.44 10.29 11.68
CA VAL A 176 27.90 10.19 10.29
C VAL A 176 28.20 8.74 9.89
N THR A 177 28.77 7.95 10.81
CA THR A 177 29.04 6.53 10.58
C THR A 177 27.75 5.74 10.43
N ALA A 178 26.75 5.99 11.29
CA ALA A 178 25.42 5.39 11.20
C ALA A 178 24.72 5.74 9.88
N ALA A 179 24.73 7.02 9.48
CA ALA A 179 24.14 7.46 8.21
C ALA A 179 24.79 6.75 7.00
N LYS A 180 26.11 6.61 6.99
CA LYS A 180 26.84 5.87 5.95
C LYS A 180 26.53 4.36 5.94
N ALA A 181 26.26 3.79 7.12
CA ALA A 181 25.86 2.39 7.26
C ALA A 181 24.38 2.14 6.87
N GLY A 182 23.62 3.19 6.57
CA GLY A 182 22.18 3.10 6.30
C GLY A 182 21.32 2.96 7.56
N ASP A 183 21.89 3.18 8.74
CA ASP A 183 21.19 3.12 10.03
C ASP A 183 20.59 4.50 10.37
N ALA A 184 19.43 4.79 9.78
CA ALA A 184 18.71 6.04 10.03
C ALA A 184 18.32 6.22 11.52
N PRO A 185 17.82 5.19 12.24
CA PRO A 185 17.57 5.30 13.67
C PRO A 185 18.79 5.73 14.49
N ALA A 186 19.95 5.12 14.30
CA ALA A 186 21.16 5.48 15.03
C ALA A 186 21.67 6.88 14.65
N ALA A 187 21.57 7.28 13.38
CA ALA A 187 21.91 8.64 12.96
C ALA A 187 20.99 9.70 13.61
N ARG A 188 19.68 9.45 13.69
CA ARG A 188 18.73 10.32 14.40
C ARG A 188 19.01 10.36 15.90
N ALA A 189 19.39 9.23 16.51
CA ALA A 189 19.78 9.19 17.91
C ALA A 189 21.02 10.07 18.19
N ALA A 190 22.00 10.07 17.29
CA ALA A 190 23.15 10.95 17.37
C ALA A 190 22.79 12.45 17.25
N ILE A 191 21.82 12.79 16.40
CA ILE A 191 21.26 14.17 16.36
C ILE A 191 20.64 14.53 17.72
N GLY A 192 19.83 13.64 18.30
CA GLY A 192 19.23 13.87 19.62
C GLY A 192 20.26 13.98 20.75
N GLU A 193 21.39 13.27 20.67
CA GLU A 193 22.52 13.45 21.59
C GLU A 193 23.17 14.84 21.41
N LEU A 194 23.42 15.27 20.16
CA LEU A 194 23.96 16.60 19.89
C LEU A 194 23.03 17.71 20.40
N GLU A 195 21.72 17.58 20.18
CA GLU A 195 20.71 18.52 20.69
C GLU A 195 20.67 18.56 22.22
N PHE A 196 20.78 17.40 22.88
CA PHE A 196 20.89 17.32 24.34
C PHE A 196 22.16 18.03 24.83
N LEU A 197 23.30 17.82 24.18
CA LEU A 197 24.55 18.51 24.50
C LEU A 197 24.44 20.02 24.29
N THR A 198 23.83 20.48 23.20
CA THR A 198 23.55 21.91 22.97
C THR A 198 22.71 22.49 24.10
N ALA A 199 21.63 21.81 24.48
CA ALA A 199 20.75 22.25 25.57
C ALA A 199 21.49 22.30 26.91
N ALA A 200 22.28 21.27 27.22
CA ALA A 200 23.10 21.22 28.43
C ALA A 200 24.10 22.38 28.45
N LEU A 201 24.86 22.59 27.37
CA LEU A 201 25.87 23.66 27.24
C LEU A 201 25.27 25.06 27.38
N ALA A 202 24.06 25.28 26.86
CA ALA A 202 23.40 26.59 26.88
C ALA A 202 22.93 27.04 28.28
N GLN A 203 22.91 26.15 29.28
CA GLN A 203 22.38 26.44 30.60
C GLN A 203 23.46 26.83 31.60
N ASP A 204 23.23 27.91 32.34
CA ASP A 204 23.87 28.18 33.63
C ASP A 204 23.04 27.53 34.73
N LEU A 205 23.63 26.59 35.47
CA LEU A 205 22.94 25.84 36.53
C LEU A 205 23.67 25.97 37.87
N THR A 206 22.90 26.00 38.94
CA THR A 206 23.39 25.90 40.31
C THR A 206 23.16 24.48 40.82
N ILE A 207 24.18 23.88 41.43
CA ILE A 207 24.08 22.56 42.04
C ILE A 207 23.67 22.72 43.49
N ARG A 208 22.47 22.23 43.82
CA ARG A 208 21.81 22.45 45.09
C ARG A 208 21.48 21.14 45.80
N VAL A 209 21.71 21.08 47.10
CA VAL A 209 21.29 19.98 47.98
C VAL A 209 19.77 19.97 48.09
N VAL A 210 19.18 18.80 47.81
CA VAL A 210 17.72 18.60 47.84
C VAL A 210 17.24 18.70 49.29
N SER A 211 16.29 19.60 49.58
CA SER A 211 15.76 19.83 50.94
C SER A 211 14.26 19.57 51.10
N ARG A 212 13.55 19.21 50.02
CA ARG A 212 12.08 19.09 50.03
C ARG A 212 11.55 17.91 50.85
N PRO A 213 10.34 18.01 51.44
CA PRO A 213 9.75 16.93 52.22
C PRO A 213 9.62 15.63 51.43
N GLY A 214 9.99 14.50 52.05
CA GLY A 214 9.92 13.17 51.44
C GLY A 214 11.16 12.77 50.61
N ASP A 215 12.08 13.69 50.34
CA ASP A 215 13.36 13.39 49.71
C ASP A 215 14.51 13.33 50.71
N TYR A 216 15.45 12.41 50.47
CA TYR A 216 16.72 12.37 51.19
C TYR A 216 17.60 13.54 50.75
N SER A 217 18.24 14.22 51.71
CA SER A 217 19.26 15.25 51.45
C SER A 217 20.68 14.68 51.46
N GLY A 218 20.84 13.49 52.05
CA GLY A 218 22.10 12.79 52.07
C GLY A 218 21.92 11.36 52.54
N VAL A 219 22.83 10.49 52.10
CA VAL A 219 22.90 9.07 52.43
C VAL A 219 24.34 8.67 52.66
N PHE A 220 24.58 7.53 53.30
CA PHE A 220 25.90 6.93 53.35
C PHE A 220 25.86 5.50 52.81
N ARG A 221 26.96 5.10 52.15
CA ARG A 221 27.20 3.74 51.68
C ARG A 221 28.36 3.13 52.45
N ILE A 222 28.30 1.82 52.67
CA ILE A 222 29.40 1.04 53.23
C ILE A 222 29.99 0.23 52.06
N PRO A 223 31.25 0.47 51.67
CA PRO A 223 31.88 -0.28 50.59
C PRO A 223 32.04 -1.77 50.93
N ASP A 224 31.83 -2.65 49.95
CA ASP A 224 31.97 -4.09 50.14
C ASP A 224 33.42 -4.51 50.48
N ASP A 225 34.41 -3.77 49.94
CA ASP A 225 35.84 -4.00 50.13
C ASP A 225 36.38 -3.37 51.44
N ALA A 226 35.63 -2.44 52.05
CA ALA A 226 35.98 -1.79 53.30
C ALA A 226 34.75 -1.64 54.22
N PRO A 227 34.33 -2.72 54.91
CA PRO A 227 33.11 -2.73 55.75
C PRO A 227 33.13 -1.73 56.92
N ASP A 228 34.32 -1.30 57.35
CA ASP A 228 34.50 -0.30 58.41
C ASP A 228 34.53 1.14 57.88
N ALA A 229 34.53 1.33 56.55
CA ALA A 229 34.50 2.64 55.93
C ALA A 229 33.06 3.09 55.61
N ARG A 230 32.86 4.41 55.53
CA ARG A 230 31.61 5.02 55.09
C ARG A 230 31.90 6.07 54.03
N ASN A 231 31.22 5.94 52.90
CA ASN A 231 31.17 6.98 51.89
C ASN A 231 29.91 7.80 52.10
N TYR A 232 30.07 9.09 52.31
CA TYR A 232 28.97 10.02 52.55
C TYR A 232 28.61 10.74 51.26
N TYR A 233 27.32 10.82 50.95
CA TYR A 233 26.80 11.46 49.74
C TYR A 233 25.73 12.49 50.10
N LEU A 234 25.80 13.67 49.47
CA LEU A 234 24.69 14.63 49.47
C LEU A 234 23.86 14.43 48.21
N ILE A 235 22.54 14.36 48.36
CA ILE A 235 21.63 14.26 47.22
C ILE A 235 21.41 15.68 46.69
N VAL A 236 21.78 15.89 45.43
CA VAL A 236 21.74 17.19 44.79
C VAL A 236 20.92 17.15 43.50
N GLU A 237 20.51 18.33 43.08
CA GLU A 237 19.87 18.61 41.80
C GLU A 237 20.53 19.83 41.15
N ALA A 238 20.50 19.90 39.81
CA ALA A 238 20.88 21.10 39.09
C ALA A 238 19.64 21.96 38.86
N VAL A 239 19.66 23.22 39.29
CA VAL A 239 18.53 24.15 39.12
C VAL A 239 18.89 25.32 38.23
N ASP A 240 17.95 25.74 37.40
CA ASP A 240 18.07 26.98 36.61
C ASP A 240 17.84 28.24 37.47
N ALA A 241 18.00 29.42 36.87
CA ALA A 241 17.75 30.71 37.54
C ALA A 241 16.31 30.89 38.07
N LYS A 242 15.36 30.04 37.66
CA LYS A 242 13.97 30.03 38.15
C LYS A 242 13.75 28.97 39.24
N GLY A 243 14.80 28.26 39.65
CA GLY A 243 14.73 27.18 40.64
C GLY A 243 14.13 25.88 40.10
N ARG A 244 14.08 25.69 38.78
CA ARG A 244 13.54 24.46 38.17
C ARG A 244 14.66 23.44 37.98
N ALA A 245 14.46 22.24 38.50
CA ALA A 245 15.37 21.12 38.29
C ALA A 245 15.57 20.85 36.79
N GLN A 246 16.81 20.63 36.39
CA GLN A 246 17.22 20.28 35.04
C GLN A 246 17.85 18.90 35.04
N THR A 247 17.61 18.15 33.96
CA THR A 247 18.24 16.85 33.76
C THR A 247 19.71 17.03 33.42
N MET A 248 20.57 16.34 34.16
CA MET A 248 22.00 16.25 33.87
C MET A 248 22.40 14.82 33.58
N GLU A 249 23.45 14.66 32.79
CA GLU A 249 24.04 13.36 32.57
C GLU A 249 25.20 13.14 33.54
N ILE A 250 25.06 12.12 34.39
CA ILE A 250 25.98 11.83 35.50
C ILE A 250 26.45 10.38 35.41
N SER A 251 27.75 10.17 35.64
CA SER A 251 28.35 8.83 35.72
C SER A 251 28.45 8.37 37.18
N SER A 252 28.01 7.14 37.46
CA SER A 252 28.13 6.53 38.78
C SER A 252 29.53 5.99 39.02
N GLU A 253 30.08 6.23 40.20
CA GLU A 253 31.35 5.65 40.61
C GLU A 253 31.23 4.15 40.95
N GLU A 254 30.03 3.69 41.33
CA GLU A 254 29.79 2.31 41.79
C GLU A 254 29.75 1.31 40.64
N ASP A 255 29.04 1.63 39.55
CA ASP A 255 28.85 0.72 38.41
C ASP A 255 29.37 1.27 37.07
N GLN A 256 29.96 2.46 37.08
CA GLN A 256 30.50 3.16 35.89
C GLN A 256 29.45 3.39 34.80
N LYS A 257 28.15 3.32 35.14
CA LYS A 257 27.08 3.65 34.21
C LYS A 257 26.78 5.14 34.24
N THR A 258 26.46 5.64 33.06
CA THR A 258 26.04 7.02 32.84
C THR A 258 24.54 7.07 32.63
N ALA A 259 23.85 7.95 33.35
CA ALA A 259 22.41 8.16 33.19
C ALA A 259 22.05 9.64 33.20
N ARG A 260 20.94 9.96 32.53
CA ARG A 260 20.32 11.28 32.56
C ARG A 260 19.35 11.34 33.73
N VAL A 261 19.66 12.13 34.75
CA VAL A 261 18.94 12.20 36.02
C VAL A 261 18.72 13.66 36.45
N GLU A 262 17.64 13.90 37.19
CA GLU A 262 17.39 15.22 37.83
C GLU A 262 18.06 15.33 39.20
N LYS A 263 18.29 14.17 39.86
CA LYS A 263 18.93 14.07 41.17
C LYS A 263 20.03 13.02 41.13
N TRP A 264 21.12 13.28 41.83
CA TRP A 264 22.20 12.31 42.04
C TRP A 264 22.85 12.54 43.41
N GLY A 265 23.52 11.54 43.94
CA GLY A 265 24.34 11.69 45.13
C GLY A 265 25.76 12.12 44.76
N VAL A 266 26.31 13.14 45.41
CA VAL A 266 27.71 13.56 45.26
C VAL A 266 28.47 13.19 46.51
N ARG A 267 29.60 12.49 46.36
CA ARG A 267 30.43 12.10 47.49
C ARG A 267 31.07 13.32 48.13
N VAL A 268 30.99 13.41 49.45
CA VAL A 268 31.55 14.52 50.24
C VAL A 268 32.29 13.98 51.47
N PRO A 269 33.20 14.79 52.08
CA PRO A 269 33.76 14.50 53.38
C PRO A 269 32.69 14.37 54.46
N GLU A 270 32.94 13.51 55.44
CA GLU A 270 32.06 13.31 56.61
C GLU A 270 31.76 14.63 57.34
N SER A 271 32.73 15.54 57.41
CA SER A 271 32.55 16.86 58.04
C SER A 271 31.50 17.70 57.31
N VAL A 272 31.48 17.69 55.97
CA VAL A 272 30.51 18.43 55.16
C VAL A 272 29.12 17.80 55.30
N PHE A 273 29.04 16.46 55.23
CA PHE A 273 27.79 15.73 55.43
C PHE A 273 27.15 16.03 56.79
N ASN A 274 27.94 15.95 57.86
CA ASN A 274 27.47 16.20 59.22
C ASN A 274 27.07 17.67 59.42
N ALA A 275 27.76 18.62 58.80
CA ALA A 275 27.39 20.03 58.85
C ALA A 275 26.02 20.29 58.22
N ILE A 276 25.76 19.76 57.01
CA ILE A 276 24.46 19.88 56.33
C ILE A 276 23.35 19.18 57.11
N SER A 277 23.65 18.01 57.68
CA SER A 277 22.71 17.23 58.49
C SER A 277 22.31 17.97 59.77
N ALA A 278 23.29 18.55 60.47
CA ALA A 278 23.05 19.35 61.67
C ALA A 278 22.24 20.62 61.36
N ASP A 279 22.55 21.28 60.24
CA ASP A 279 21.82 22.45 59.76
C ASP A 279 20.33 22.11 59.54
N LYS A 280 20.05 21.10 58.71
CA LYS A 280 18.68 20.65 58.45
C LYS A 280 17.95 20.19 59.72
N ALA A 281 18.65 19.65 60.71
CA ALA A 281 18.03 19.18 61.95
C ALA A 281 17.50 20.33 62.83
N ASP A 282 18.04 21.54 62.69
CA ASP A 282 17.65 22.70 63.52
C ASP A 282 16.26 23.22 63.14
N ASP A 283 16.05 23.55 61.87
CA ASP A 283 14.80 24.19 61.39
C ASP A 283 14.19 23.55 60.13
N GLN A 284 14.70 22.38 59.69
CA GLN A 284 14.33 21.69 58.44
C GLN A 284 14.74 22.43 57.16
N ILE A 285 15.55 23.48 57.24
CA ILE A 285 16.06 24.25 56.11
C ILE A 285 17.57 24.02 56.00
N ILE A 286 18.08 23.99 54.77
CA ILE A 286 19.54 23.97 54.53
C ILE A 286 19.89 25.40 54.06
N GLN A 287 20.61 26.18 54.87
CA GLN A 287 20.86 27.59 54.53
C GLN A 287 21.93 27.74 53.44
N HIS A 288 22.91 26.84 53.39
CA HIS A 288 23.95 26.77 52.36
C HIS A 288 23.74 25.58 51.43
N ALA A 289 22.55 25.52 50.83
CA ALA A 289 22.17 24.40 49.96
C ALA A 289 22.91 24.41 48.61
N ASP A 290 23.41 25.55 48.15
CA ASP A 290 24.16 25.67 46.91
C ASP A 290 25.62 25.26 47.15
N ILE A 291 26.07 24.20 46.47
CA ILE A 291 27.39 23.58 46.70
C ILE A 291 28.29 23.56 45.46
N GLY A 292 27.79 24.10 44.34
CA GLY A 292 28.50 24.08 43.07
C GLY A 292 27.72 24.76 41.95
N ALA A 293 28.33 24.80 40.78
CA ALA A 293 27.73 25.38 39.59
C ALA A 293 28.15 24.61 38.34
N LYS A 294 27.31 24.68 37.31
CA LYS A 294 27.62 24.21 35.97
C LYS A 294 27.45 25.42 35.04
N PRO A 295 28.54 26.13 34.71
CA PRO A 295 28.44 27.34 33.90
C PRO A 295 28.12 27.02 32.44
N HIS A 296 27.69 28.05 31.72
CA HIS A 296 27.47 28.02 30.29
C HIS A 296 28.74 27.54 29.57
N GLY A 297 28.55 26.64 28.60
CA GLY A 297 29.63 26.07 27.80
C GLY A 297 30.40 24.92 28.45
N GLU A 298 30.11 24.60 29.71
CA GLU A 298 30.61 23.37 30.33
C GLU A 298 29.58 22.25 30.27
N LEU A 299 30.02 21.00 30.42
CA LEU A 299 29.14 19.82 30.59
C LEU A 299 29.20 19.27 32.01
N THR A 300 30.34 19.45 32.67
CA THR A 300 30.61 18.91 34.01
C THR A 300 30.41 20.01 35.04
N PRO A 301 29.70 19.73 36.16
CA PRO A 301 29.60 20.69 37.25
C PRO A 301 30.95 20.83 37.98
N SER A 302 31.24 22.04 38.45
CA SER A 302 32.27 22.30 39.45
C SER A 302 31.63 22.43 40.83
N TYR A 303 32.34 21.95 41.86
CA TYR A 303 31.89 22.00 43.25
C TYR A 303 32.78 22.94 44.04
N GLU A 304 32.17 23.69 44.96
CA GLU A 304 32.89 24.57 45.90
C GLU A 304 33.42 23.79 47.12
N ILE A 305 32.91 22.57 47.31
CA ILE A 305 33.35 21.61 48.32
C ILE A 305 34.26 20.56 47.69
N ASP A 306 35.04 19.87 48.52
CA ASP A 306 35.78 18.67 48.10
C ASP A 306 34.76 17.58 47.74
N ALA A 307 34.53 17.41 46.43
CA ALA A 307 33.55 16.47 45.89
C ALA A 307 34.27 15.31 45.19
N GLY A 308 33.83 14.09 45.47
CA GLY A 308 34.32 12.87 44.84
C GLY A 308 33.44 12.44 43.66
N GLY A 309 33.28 11.12 43.50
CA GLY A 309 32.37 10.55 42.50
C GLY A 309 30.90 10.73 42.86
N ALA A 310 30.03 10.21 41.99
CA ALA A 310 28.60 10.32 42.13
C ALA A 310 27.92 8.94 42.19
N ILE A 311 26.72 8.89 42.76
CA ILE A 311 25.83 7.73 42.75
C ILE A 311 24.47 8.13 42.17
N LEU A 312 23.79 7.16 41.55
CA LEU A 312 22.51 7.39 40.86
C LEU A 312 21.32 6.80 41.63
N GLU A 313 21.58 5.91 42.59
CA GLU A 313 20.56 5.23 43.38
C GLU A 313 20.95 5.24 44.87
N TRP A 314 19.96 5.32 45.76
CA TRP A 314 20.12 5.37 47.22
C TRP A 314 18.96 4.73 47.97
#